data_AF-A0A8I0BA17-F1
#
_entry.id   AF-A0A8I0BA17-F1
#
_cell.length_a   1.000
_cell.length_b   1.000
_cell.length_c   1.000
_cell.angle_alpha   90.00
_cell.angle_beta   90.00
_cell.angle_gamma   90.00
#
_symmetry.space_group_name_H-M   'P 1'
#
loop_
_entity.id
_entity.type
_entity.pdbx_description
1 polymer ?
#
loop_
_entity_poly.entity_id
_entity_poly.type
_entity_poly.pdbx_seq_one_letter_code
_entity_poly.pdbx_strand_id
1 'polypeptide(L)'
;MRMETLLYFLRYFEPHCEEREGVRRCYLSALDYPEAEDAAQALEEHGMAVTSLERRFVRLDVVDGDRRWVSCAATASDALPIWEARCSST
;
A
#
# COMPACT_ATOMS: atom_id res chain seq x y z
N MET A 1 -1.18 12.36 13.70
CA MET A 1 -0.28 11.96 12.60
C MET A 1 -0.44 12.97 11.45
N ARG A 2 0.63 13.66 11.02
CA ARG A 2 0.54 14.76 10.03
C ARG A 2 0.44 14.19 8.61
N MET A 3 -0.24 14.90 7.70
CA MET A 3 -0.41 14.56 6.27
C MET A 3 0.93 14.26 5.57
N GLU A 4 1.99 14.90 6.06
CA GLU A 4 3.36 14.73 5.59
C GLU A 4 3.90 13.33 5.82
N THR A 5 3.46 12.63 6.87
CA THR A 5 4.05 11.36 7.30
C THR A 5 3.80 10.22 6.31
N LEU A 6 2.73 10.28 5.52
CA LEU A 6 2.34 9.17 4.64
C LEU A 6 2.64 9.41 3.15
N LEU A 7 2.68 10.68 2.71
CA LEU A 7 3.50 11.06 1.55
C LEU A 7 4.98 10.77 1.79
N TYR A 8 5.44 10.78 3.05
CA TYR A 8 6.75 10.26 3.44
C TYR A 8 6.83 8.73 3.31
N PHE A 9 5.86 7.97 3.85
CA PHE A 9 5.92 6.50 3.80
C PHE A 9 5.80 5.89 2.40
N LEU A 10 5.07 6.52 1.47
CA LEU A 10 5.07 6.05 0.07
C LEU A 10 6.28 6.57 -0.72
N ARG A 11 6.99 7.60 -0.24
CA ARG A 11 8.24 8.10 -0.83
C ARG A 11 9.49 7.38 -0.34
N TYR A 12 9.44 6.77 0.82
CA TYR A 12 10.49 5.85 1.26
C TYR A 12 10.09 4.47 0.78
N PHE A 13 10.97 3.85 0.01
CA PHE A 13 10.85 2.57 -0.71
C PHE A 13 10.43 1.36 0.16
N GLU A 14 10.07 1.56 1.43
CA GLU A 14 9.75 0.51 2.37
C GLU A 14 8.25 0.15 2.34
N PRO A 15 7.91 -1.13 2.11
CA PRO A 15 6.55 -1.63 2.17
C PRO A 15 5.89 -1.38 3.53
N HIS A 16 4.69 -0.80 3.53
CA HIS A 16 3.89 -0.72 4.74
C HIS A 16 3.11 -2.01 4.93
N CYS A 17 3.32 -2.74 6.02
CA CYS A 17 2.59 -3.98 6.30
C CYS A 17 1.70 -3.86 7.53
N GLU A 18 0.53 -4.48 7.47
CA GLU A 18 -0.38 -4.64 8.60
C GLU A 18 -0.92 -6.08 8.66
N GLU A 19 -1.28 -6.53 9.86
CA GLU A 19 -2.05 -7.76 10.02
C GLU A 19 -3.54 -7.46 10.03
N ARG A 20 -4.28 -8.08 9.11
CA ARG A 20 -5.73 -7.92 9.03
C ARG A 20 -6.38 -9.28 8.81
N GLU A 21 -7.26 -9.65 9.75
CA GLU A 21 -8.01 -10.92 9.69
C GLU A 21 -7.09 -12.16 9.62
N GLY A 22 -5.93 -12.11 10.28
CA GLY A 22 -4.93 -13.19 10.25
C GLY A 22 -4.13 -13.27 8.94
N VAL A 23 -4.26 -12.29 8.05
CA VAL A 23 -3.47 -12.18 6.81
C VAL A 23 -2.58 -10.95 6.89
N ARG A 24 -1.28 -11.12 6.64
CA ARG A 24 -0.34 -10.00 6.48
C ARG A 24 -0.59 -9.35 5.13
N ARG A 25 -1.01 -8.09 5.13
CA ARG A 25 -1.17 -7.27 3.93
C ARG A 25 -0.06 -6.25 3.88
N CYS A 26 0.56 -6.11 2.72
CA CYS A 26 1.65 -5.16 2.51
C CYS A 26 1.32 -4.25 1.34
N TYR A 27 1.64 -2.97 1.49
CA TYR A 27 1.24 -1.93 0.57
C TYR A 27 2.47 -1.21 0.02
N LEU A 28 2.45 -0.97 -1.29
CA LEU A 28 3.48 -0.22 -2.01
C LEU A 28 2.86 0.84 -2.91
N SER A 29 3.62 1.90 -3.18
CA SER A 29 3.23 2.93 -4.15
C SER A 29 3.32 2.37 -5.57
N ALA A 30 2.21 2.39 -6.31
CA ALA A 30 2.22 2.02 -7.72
C ALA A 30 2.66 3.20 -8.63
N LEU A 31 3.05 4.33 -8.03
CA LEU A 31 3.73 5.42 -8.73
C LEU A 31 5.23 5.14 -8.83
N ASP A 32 5.81 4.56 -7.78
CA ASP A 32 7.24 4.24 -7.71
C ASP A 32 7.55 2.87 -8.34
N TYR A 33 6.60 1.94 -8.24
CA TYR A 33 6.65 0.61 -8.88
C TYR A 33 5.47 0.49 -9.86
N PRO A 34 5.58 1.01 -11.09
CA PRO A 34 4.45 1.07 -12.03
C PRO A 34 4.00 -0.32 -12.48
N GLU A 35 4.92 -1.28 -12.54
CA GLU A 35 4.67 -2.65 -12.97
C GLU A 35 4.52 -3.61 -11.78
N ALA A 36 3.67 -4.62 -11.95
CA ALA A 36 3.39 -5.60 -10.91
C ALA A 36 4.63 -6.44 -10.53
N GLU A 37 5.48 -6.74 -11.52
CA GLU A 37 6.71 -7.51 -11.33
C GLU A 37 7.70 -6.75 -10.44
N ASP A 38 7.93 -5.47 -10.73
CA ASP A 38 8.81 -4.61 -9.93
C ASP A 38 8.32 -4.48 -8.48
N ALA A 39 7.01 -4.34 -8.30
CA ALA A 39 6.41 -4.27 -6.97
C ALA A 39 6.52 -5.59 -6.19
N ALA A 40 6.32 -6.73 -6.86
CA ALA A 40 6.51 -8.04 -6.25
C ALA A 40 7.97 -8.27 -5.84
N GLN A 41 8.91 -7.95 -6.73
CA GLN A 41 10.35 -8.06 -6.45
C GLN A 41 10.74 -7.19 -5.25
N ALA A 42 10.28 -5.93 -5.20
CA ALA A 42 10.55 -5.06 -4.06
C ALA A 42 10.04 -5.67 -2.74
N LEU A 43 8.85 -6.28 -2.74
CA LEU A 43 8.33 -6.95 -1.54
C LEU A 43 9.20 -8.15 -1.13
N GLU A 44 9.66 -8.95 -2.09
CA GLU A 44 10.52 -10.11 -1.84
C GLU A 44 11.90 -9.70 -1.31
N GLU A 45 12.48 -8.61 -1.82
CA GLU A 45 13.73 -8.02 -1.31
C GLU A 45 13.62 -7.60 0.16
N HIS A 46 12.41 -7.25 0.60
CA HIS A 46 12.07 -6.97 2.00
C HIS A 46 11.65 -8.23 2.79
N GLY A 47 11.88 -9.43 2.26
CA GLY A 47 11.68 -10.72 2.93
C GLY A 47 10.22 -11.17 3.00
N MET A 48 9.34 -10.64 2.14
CA MET A 48 7.93 -11.04 2.09
C MET A 48 7.69 -12.06 0.98
N ALA A 49 7.07 -13.18 1.33
CA ALA A 49 6.59 -14.16 0.35
C ALA A 49 5.21 -13.72 -0.18
N VAL A 50 5.18 -13.07 -1.35
CA VAL A 50 3.95 -12.55 -1.97
C VAL A 50 3.11 -13.71 -2.53
N THR A 51 1.87 -13.83 -2.05
CA THR A 51 0.90 -14.86 -2.48
C THR A 51 -0.13 -14.32 -3.46
N SER A 52 -0.41 -13.02 -3.40
CA SER A 52 -1.26 -12.30 -4.36
C SER A 52 -0.87 -10.83 -4.37
N LEU A 53 -1.00 -10.18 -5.53
CA LEU A 53 -0.73 -8.75 -5.70
C LEU A 53 -1.86 -8.13 -6.53
N GLU A 54 -2.50 -7.09 -6.01
CA GLU A 54 -3.60 -6.39 -6.68
C GLU A 54 -3.36 -4.89 -6.69
N ARG A 55 -3.61 -4.24 -7.84
CA ARG A 55 -3.60 -2.78 -7.92
C ARG A 55 -4.90 -2.22 -7.38
N ARG A 56 -4.79 -1.27 -6.45
CA ARG A 56 -5.93 -0.58 -5.84
C ARG A 56 -5.71 0.92 -5.85
N PHE A 57 -6.78 1.65 -5.57
CA PHE A 57 -6.75 3.09 -5.44
C PHE A 57 -7.22 3.47 -4.05
N VAL A 58 -6.47 4.36 -3.41
CA VAL A 58 -6.76 4.86 -2.07
C VAL A 58 -6.72 6.37 -2.06
N ARG A 59 -7.45 6.98 -1.15
CA ARG A 59 -7.34 8.39 -0.85
C ARG A 59 -7.21 8.59 0.66
N LEU A 60 -6.66 9.73 1.06
CA LEU A 60 -6.59 10.09 2.47
C LEU A 60 -7.92 10.75 2.87
N ASP A 61 -8.61 10.15 3.82
CA ASP A 61 -9.87 10.67 4.36
C ASP A 61 -9.76 10.92 5.87
N VAL A 62 -10.72 11.67 6.42
CA VAL A 62 -10.84 11.89 7.87
C VAL A 62 -12.04 11.10 8.38
N VAL A 63 -11.78 10.01 9.10
CA VAL A 63 -12.79 9.12 9.67
C VAL A 63 -12.71 9.23 11.19
N ASP A 64 -13.80 9.67 11.82
CA ASP A 64 -13.90 9.87 13.28
C ASP A 64 -12.81 10.81 13.86
N GLY A 65 -12.37 11.79 13.09
CA GLY A 65 -11.31 12.74 13.47
C GLY A 65 -9.88 12.23 13.20
N ASP A 66 -9.73 10.97 12.78
CA ASP A 66 -8.45 10.38 12.42
C ASP A 66 -8.24 10.37 10.91
N ARG A 67 -7.02 10.66 10.47
CA ARG A 67 -6.62 10.51 9.07
C ARG A 67 -6.36 9.05 8.74
N ARG A 68 -7.08 8.51 7.75
CA ARG A 68 -6.98 7.11 7.31
C ARG A 68 -6.98 7.01 5.78
N TRP A 69 -6.32 5.99 5.26
CA TRP A 69 -6.50 5.62 3.86
C TRP A 69 -7.78 4.85 3.70
N VAL A 70 -8.56 5.23 2.70
CA VAL A 70 -9.79 4.55 2.33
C VAL A 70 -9.71 4.11 0.89
N SER A 71 -10.17 2.90 0.61
CA SER A 71 -10.31 2.41 -0.77
C SER A 71 -11.29 3.32 -1.53
N CYS A 72 -10.93 3.66 -2.76
CA CYS A 72 -11.75 4.50 -3.61
C CYS A 72 -11.69 4.02 -5.07
N ALA A 73 -12.57 4.57 -5.92
CA ALA A 73 -12.51 4.33 -7.34
C ALA A 73 -11.34 5.11 -7.96
N ALA A 74 -10.77 4.56 -9.05
CA ALA A 74 -9.70 5.22 -9.81
C ALA A 74 -10.08 6.61 -10.35
N THR A 75 -11.38 6.88 -10.51
CA THR A 75 -11.92 8.16 -11.00
C THR A 75 -12.02 9.24 -9.93
N ALA A 76 -11.73 8.93 -8.66
CA ALA A 76 -11.70 9.96 -7.61
C ALA A 76 -10.54 10.92 -7.85
N SER A 77 -10.77 12.23 -7.67
CA SER A 77 -9.80 13.29 -8.00
C SER A 77 -8.50 13.23 -7.20
N ASP A 78 -8.53 12.56 -6.04
CA ASP A 78 -7.44 12.39 -5.09
C ASP A 78 -7.02 10.91 -4.94
N ALA A 79 -7.40 10.06 -5.89
CA ALA A 79 -7.02 8.66 -5.91
C ALA A 79 -5.53 8.49 -6.15
N LEU A 80 -4.85 7.80 -5.24
CA LEU A 80 -3.47 7.35 -5.38
C LEU A 80 -3.45 5.85 -5.66
N PRO A 81 -2.72 5.41 -6.71
CA PRO A 81 -2.60 4.00 -7.01
C PRO A 81 -1.59 3.33 -6.06
N ILE A 82 -1.97 2.18 -5.53
CA ILE A 82 -1.12 1.35 -4.68
C ILE A 82 -1.17 -0.11 -5.14
N TRP A 83 -0.16 -0.87 -4.76
CA TRP A 83 -0.22 -2.32 -4.76
C TRP A 83 -0.62 -2.81 -3.37
N GLU A 84 -1.61 -3.70 -3.29
CA GLU A 84 -1.96 -4.46 -2.10
C GLU A 84 -1.51 -5.90 -2.31
N ALA A 85 -0.51 -6.32 -1.52
CA ALA A 85 0.00 -7.67 -1.49
C ALA A 85 -0.57 -8.44 -0.29
N ARG A 86 -0.85 -9.73 -0.49
CA ARG A 86 -1.00 -10.67 0.62
C ARG A 86 0.30 -11.45 0.75
N CYS A 87 0.87 -11.45 1.94
CA CYS A 87 2.14 -12.12 2.21
C CYS A 87 1.93 -13.20 3.26
N SER A 88 2.62 -14.33 3.12
CA SER A 88 2.76 -15.27 4.24
C SER A 88 3.96 -14.87 5.11
N SER A 89 3.84 -15.12 6.41
CA SER A 89 5.00 -15.12 7.30
C SER A 89 5.87 -16.33 6.94
N THR A 90 7.12 -16.09 6.56
CA THR A 90 8.12 -17.12 6.31
C THR A 90 8.56 -17.81 7.60
#